data_AF-A0A352BVK4-F1
#
_entry.id   AF-A0A352BVK4-F1
#
_cell.length_a   1.000
_cell.length_b   1.000
_cell.length_c   1.000
_cell.angle_alpha   90.00
_cell.angle_beta   90.00
_cell.angle_gamma   90.00
#
_symmetry.space_group_name_H-M   'P 1'
#
loop_
_entity.id
_entity.type
_entity.pdbx_description
1 polymer ?
#
loop_
_entity_poly.entity_id
_entity_poly.type
_entity_poly.pdbx_seq_one_letter_code
_entity_poly.pdbx_strand_id
1 'polypeptide(L)'
;MNLERKTGVSEQKKEIRLSWFIGNGREGVGIESVSFSTEFANLDEANIIRCMMEGGEENEKTVKRITGFSIDELEHKRMELKRRYRGKTRAPFNFDLV
;
A
#
# COMPACT_ATOMS: atom_id res chain seq x y z
N MET A 1 -41.81 22.98 -5.08
CA MET A 1 -40.62 23.63 -5.67
C MET A 1 -39.79 24.13 -4.48
N ASN A 2 -38.52 23.80 -4.26
CA ASN A 2 -37.48 23.09 -5.00
C ASN A 2 -36.65 22.31 -3.97
N LEU A 3 -36.40 21.02 -4.24
CA LEU A 3 -35.46 20.20 -3.48
C LEU A 3 -34.08 20.42 -4.09
N GLU A 4 -33.21 21.15 -3.38
CA GLU A 4 -31.84 21.39 -3.84
C GLU A 4 -31.07 20.07 -3.90
N ARG A 5 -30.76 19.63 -5.12
CA ARG A 5 -29.79 18.58 -5.41
C ARG A 5 -28.40 19.10 -5.08
N LYS A 6 -27.82 18.72 -3.95
CA LYS A 6 -26.37 18.83 -3.73
C LYS A 6 -25.71 17.50 -4.05
N THR A 7 -25.31 17.41 -5.31
CA THR A 7 -24.14 16.69 -5.86
C THR A 7 -23.40 15.82 -4.84
N GLY A 8 -23.66 14.52 -4.89
CA GLY A 8 -22.72 13.52 -4.41
C GLY A 8 -21.48 13.59 -5.30
N VAL A 9 -20.46 14.32 -4.84
CA VAL A 9 -19.10 14.15 -5.34
C VAL A 9 -18.79 12.69 -5.04
N SER A 10 -18.81 11.85 -6.08
CA SER A 10 -18.32 10.48 -5.98
C SER A 10 -16.82 10.62 -5.67
N GLU A 11 -16.46 10.51 -4.39
CA GLU A 11 -15.08 10.29 -3.99
C GLU A 11 -14.64 9.02 -4.71
N GLN A 12 -13.97 9.19 -5.85
CA GLN A 12 -13.18 8.11 -6.42
C GLN A 12 -12.20 7.71 -5.32
N LYS A 13 -12.47 6.61 -4.63
CA LYS A 13 -11.54 6.03 -3.66
C LYS A 13 -10.20 5.94 -4.35
N LYS A 14 -9.23 6.75 -3.92
CA LYS A 14 -7.86 6.66 -4.42
C LYS A 14 -7.42 5.22 -4.23
N GLU A 15 -7.05 4.55 -5.33
CA GLU A 15 -6.58 3.18 -5.27
C GLU A 15 -5.09 3.16 -4.96
N ILE A 16 -4.68 2.42 -3.93
CA ILE A 16 -3.27 2.24 -3.59
C ILE A 16 -2.62 1.36 -4.67
N ARG A 17 -1.52 1.84 -5.24
CA ARG A 17 -0.79 1.16 -6.31
C ARG A 17 -0.25 -0.18 -5.82
N LEU A 18 -0.61 -1.26 -6.50
CA LEU A 18 -0.16 -2.61 -6.13
C LEU A 18 1.34 -2.83 -6.37
N SER A 19 1.96 -2.09 -7.29
CA SER A 19 3.40 -2.17 -7.56
C SER A 19 4.27 -1.69 -6.38
N TRP A 20 3.68 -0.96 -5.43
CA TRP A 20 4.32 -0.56 -4.17
C TRP A 20 4.51 -1.71 -3.18
N PHE A 21 3.99 -2.90 -3.49
CA PHE A 21 4.10 -4.09 -2.66
C PHE A 21 4.83 -5.20 -3.40
N ILE A 22 5.55 -6.02 -2.66
CA ILE A 22 6.17 -7.24 -3.14
C ILE A 22 5.82 -8.41 -2.23
N GLY A 23 5.36 -9.50 -2.84
CA GLY A 23 5.12 -10.76 -2.15
C GLY A 23 6.42 -11.56 -2.04
N ASN A 24 6.73 -12.13 -0.89
CA ASN A 24 7.88 -13.02 -0.72
C ASN A 24 7.40 -14.38 -0.23
N GLY A 25 7.91 -15.45 -0.81
CA GLY A 25 7.52 -16.82 -0.46
C GLY A 25 8.48 -17.86 -1.01
N ARG A 26 7.99 -19.09 -1.11
CA ARG A 26 8.76 -20.25 -1.60
C ARG A 26 8.07 -20.95 -2.76
N GLU A 27 8.84 -21.57 -3.64
CA GLU A 27 8.28 -22.43 -4.68
C GLU A 27 7.46 -23.58 -4.07
N GLY A 28 6.33 -23.92 -4.69
CA GLY A 28 5.40 -24.97 -4.20
C GLY A 28 4.56 -24.58 -2.98
N VAL A 29 5.00 -23.62 -2.15
CA VAL A 29 4.25 -23.09 -1.00
C VAL A 29 3.47 -21.83 -1.38
N GLY A 30 4.06 -20.96 -2.19
CA GLY A 30 3.51 -19.66 -2.56
C GLY A 30 3.91 -18.54 -1.59
N ILE A 31 3.24 -17.39 -1.70
CA ILE A 31 3.54 -16.17 -0.95
C ILE A 31 3.31 -16.38 0.56
N GLU A 32 4.26 -15.95 1.39
CA GLU A 32 4.20 -16.08 2.85
C GLU A 32 4.16 -14.71 3.55
N SER A 33 4.73 -13.69 2.91
CA SER A 33 4.78 -12.32 3.41
C SER A 33 4.58 -11.31 2.29
N VAL A 34 4.21 -10.08 2.67
CA VAL A 34 4.14 -8.93 1.76
C VAL A 34 4.88 -7.77 2.42
N SER A 35 5.80 -7.18 1.67
CA SER A 35 6.63 -6.03 2.05
C SER A 35 6.37 -4.87 1.09
N PHE A 36 6.84 -3.68 1.43
CA PHE A 36 6.94 -2.60 0.45
C PHE A 36 8.05 -2.90 -0.56
N SER A 37 7.81 -2.56 -1.83
CA SER A 37 8.74 -2.79 -2.93
C SER A 37 9.84 -1.72 -2.96
N THR A 38 10.89 -1.97 -3.76
CA THR A 38 11.93 -0.97 -4.05
C THR A 38 11.35 0.26 -4.74
N GLU A 39 10.31 0.12 -5.57
CA GLU A 39 9.61 1.27 -6.17
C GLU A 39 9.05 2.18 -5.09
N PHE A 40 8.40 1.61 -4.08
CA PHE A 40 7.87 2.38 -2.95
C PHE A 40 9.00 3.03 -2.15
N ALA A 41 10.07 2.29 -1.84
CA ALA A 41 11.22 2.82 -1.10
C ALA A 41 11.91 4.00 -1.81
N ASN A 42 11.85 4.02 -3.16
CA ASN A 42 12.46 5.06 -3.99
C ASN A 42 11.56 6.28 -4.25
N LEU A 43 10.36 6.35 -3.66
CA LEU A 43 9.48 7.51 -3.80
C LEU A 43 10.07 8.79 -3.19
N ASP A 44 11.04 8.66 -2.29
CA ASP A 44 11.64 9.79 -1.58
C ASP A 44 13.11 9.54 -1.22
N GLU A 45 13.96 10.54 -1.43
CA GLU A 45 15.39 10.48 -1.13
C GLU A 45 15.68 10.40 0.37
N ALA A 46 14.78 10.89 1.24
CA ALA A 46 14.94 10.87 2.70
C ALA A 46 14.46 9.57 3.36
N ASN A 47 14.16 8.54 2.54
CA ASN A 47 13.77 7.18 2.91
C ASN A 47 12.38 7.10 3.57
N ILE A 48 11.35 7.06 2.73
CA ILE A 48 9.93 6.94 3.16
C ILE A 48 9.66 5.76 4.10
N ILE A 49 10.38 4.65 3.91
CA ILE A 49 10.25 3.46 4.76
C ILE A 49 10.65 3.79 6.21
N ARG A 50 11.67 4.62 6.40
CA ARG A 50 12.07 5.10 7.73
C ARG A 50 10.96 5.94 8.36
N CYS A 51 10.34 6.86 7.61
CA CYS A 51 9.20 7.65 8.10
C CYS A 51 8.05 6.76 8.58
N MET A 52 7.74 5.68 7.84
CA MET A 52 6.71 4.73 8.25
C MET A 52 7.07 3.97 9.53
N MET A 53 8.35 3.61 9.72
CA MET A 53 8.82 2.88 10.91
C MET A 53 8.88 3.77 12.17
N GLU A 54 9.37 4.99 12.03
CA GLU A 54 9.51 5.93 13.16
C GLU A 54 8.15 6.51 13.58
N GLY A 55 7.24 6.69 12.62
CA GLY A 55 5.92 7.27 12.87
C GLY A 55 6.01 8.72 13.38
N GLY A 56 4.94 9.19 14.02
CA GLY A 56 4.82 10.57 14.47
C GLY A 56 4.20 11.50 13.43
N GLU A 57 3.72 12.65 13.89
CA GLU A 57 2.86 13.54 13.09
C GLU A 57 3.55 14.06 11.82
N GLU A 58 4.81 14.47 11.92
CA GLU A 58 5.58 15.00 10.78
C GLU A 58 5.90 13.92 9.73
N ASN A 59 6.18 12.70 10.17
CA ASN A 59 6.41 11.56 9.29
C ASN A 59 5.11 11.13 8.60
N GLU A 60 3.99 11.09 9.33
CA GLU A 60 2.66 10.82 8.79
C GLU A 60 2.27 11.84 7.71
N LYS A 61 2.48 13.15 7.97
CA LYS A 61 2.29 14.21 6.97
C LYS A 61 3.18 14.00 5.75
N THR A 62 4.43 13.61 5.96
CA THR A 62 5.40 13.38 4.87
C THR A 62 4.97 12.20 3.99
N VAL A 63 4.65 11.05 4.59
CA VAL A 63 4.16 9.85 3.89
C VAL A 63 2.89 10.17 3.11
N LYS A 64 1.93 10.85 3.73
CA LYS A 64 0.67 11.25 3.08
C LYS A 64 0.88 12.24 1.95
N ARG A 65 1.84 13.16 2.07
CA ARG A 65 2.19 14.09 0.98
C ARG A 65 2.79 13.36 -0.22
N ILE A 66 3.67 12.39 0.01
CA ILE A 66 4.35 11.64 -1.05
C ILE A 66 3.41 10.65 -1.75
N THR A 67 2.65 9.89 -0.95
CA THR A 67 1.88 8.74 -1.45
C THR A 67 0.40 9.06 -1.69
N GLY A 68 -0.11 10.10 -1.04
CA GLY A 68 -1.54 10.41 -0.97
C GLY A 68 -2.31 9.62 0.10
N PHE A 69 -1.65 8.76 0.88
CA PHE A 69 -2.27 7.85 1.86
C PHE A 69 -1.59 7.96 3.23
N SER A 70 -2.33 7.69 4.31
CA SER A 70 -1.74 7.55 5.64
C SER A 70 -0.83 6.33 5.75
N ILE A 71 0.04 6.32 6.77
CA ILE A 71 0.83 5.12 7.12
C ILE A 71 -0.12 3.94 7.39
N ASP A 72 -1.21 4.18 8.12
CA ASP A 72 -2.20 3.16 8.45
C ASP A 72 -2.91 2.59 7.22
N GLU A 73 -3.24 3.42 6.22
CA GLU A 73 -3.87 2.96 4.97
C GLU A 73 -2.94 2.03 4.19
N LEU A 74 -1.65 2.39 4.11
CA LEU A 74 -0.62 1.61 3.42
C LEU A 74 -0.36 0.28 4.15
N GLU A 75 -0.23 0.30 5.48
CA GLU A 75 -0.06 -0.90 6.31
C GLU A 75 -1.30 -1.81 6.26
N HIS A 76 -2.49 -1.22 6.33
CA HIS A 76 -3.73 -1.97 6.18
C HIS A 76 -3.78 -2.68 4.82
N LYS A 77 -3.39 -1.99 3.74
CA LYS A 77 -3.34 -2.60 2.41
C LYS A 77 -2.31 -3.71 2.33
N ARG A 78 -1.11 -3.53 2.91
CA ARG A 78 -0.07 -4.56 2.99
C ARG A 78 -0.60 -5.83 3.68
N MET A 79 -1.30 -5.66 4.80
CA MET A 79 -1.88 -6.75 5.57
C MET A 79 -3.06 -7.43 4.85
N GLU A 80 -3.89 -6.65 4.15
CA GLU A 80 -4.94 -7.17 3.27
C GLU A 80 -4.35 -8.07 2.17
N LEU A 81 -3.33 -7.59 1.46
CA LEU A 81 -2.64 -8.33 0.41
C LEU A 81 -2.00 -9.61 0.96
N LYS A 82 -1.32 -9.52 2.11
CA LYS A 82 -0.75 -10.70 2.78
C LYS A 82 -1.82 -11.74 3.06
N ARG A 83 -2.95 -11.36 3.65
CA ARG A 83 -4.04 -12.31 3.97
C ARG A 83 -4.65 -12.93 2.71
N ARG A 84 -4.87 -12.12 1.67
CA ARG A 84 -5.54 -12.55 0.44
C ARG A 84 -4.67 -13.48 -0.41
N TYR A 85 -3.36 -13.25 -0.45
CA TYR A 85 -2.45 -13.96 -1.34
C TYR A 85 -1.53 -14.97 -0.62
N ARG A 86 -1.67 -15.14 0.71
CA ARG A 86 -0.93 -16.18 1.43
C ARG A 86 -1.17 -17.57 0.83
N GLY A 87 -0.09 -18.30 0.58
CA GLY A 87 -0.11 -19.64 -0.04
C GLY A 87 -0.44 -19.64 -1.53
N LYS A 88 -0.56 -18.47 -2.18
CA LYS A 88 -0.79 -18.36 -3.63
C LYS A 88 0.55 -18.25 -4.35
N THR A 89 0.68 -18.96 -5.46
CA THR A 89 1.85 -18.88 -6.36
C THR A 89 1.69 -17.85 -7.47
N ARG A 90 0.58 -17.08 -7.44
CA ARG A 90 0.28 -16.00 -8.39
C ARG A 90 -0.41 -14.85 -7.68
N ALA A 91 -0.08 -13.63 -8.07
CA ALA A 91 -0.66 -12.40 -7.57
C ALA A 91 -0.65 -11.31 -8.66
N PRO A 92 -1.52 -10.29 -8.60
CA PRO A 92 -1.55 -9.16 -9.54
C PRO A 92 -0.51 -8.07 -9.21
N PHE A 93 0.53 -8.42 -8.45
CA PHE A 93 1.65 -7.55 -8.09
C PHE A 93 2.93 -8.38 -8.12
N ASN A 94 4.08 -7.70 -8.04
CA ASN A 94 5.38 -8.37 -8.08
C ASN A 94 5.53 -9.33 -6.89
N PHE A 95 6.11 -10.49 -7.14
CA PHE A 95 6.43 -11.44 -6.07
C PHE A 95 7.69 -12.23 -6.43
N ASP A 96 8.40 -12.65 -5.40
CA ASP A 96 9.61 -13.44 -5.49
C ASP A 96 9.41 -14.75 -4.71
N LEU A 97 9.62 -15.88 -5.39
CA LEU A 97 9.54 -17.23 -4.81
C LEU A 97 10.92 -17.86 -4.89
N VAL A 98 11.47 -18.20 -3.73
CA VAL A 98 12.77 -18.84 -3.59
C VAL A 98 12.68 -20.34 -3.33
#